data_AF-A0A954F4I0-F1
#
_entry.id   AF-A0A954F4I0-F1
#
_cell.length_a   1.000
_cell.length_b   1.000
_cell.length_c   1.000
_cell.angle_alpha   90.00
_cell.angle_beta   90.00
_cell.angle_gamma   90.00
#
_symmetry.space_group_name_H-M   'P 1'
#
loop_
_entity.id
_entity.type
_entity.pdbx_description
1 polymer ?
#
loop_
_entity_poly.entity_id
_entity_poly.type
_entity_poly.pdbx_seq_one_letter_code
_entity_poly.pdbx_strand_id
1 'polypeptide(L)' 'ASPELRPWEEPGQTTTFRLRRVEGTTAWFSGLTLHRDDDDLIIHLAMRSTDGEVMDVEFRAKRATL' A
#
# COMPACT_ATOMS: atom_id res chain seq x y z
N ALA A 1 -17.09 -24.18 -3.00
CA ALA A 1 -17.20 -22.91 -3.74
C ALA A 1 -16.47 -21.86 -2.92
N SER A 2 -15.33 -21.36 -3.39
CA SER A 2 -14.68 -20.21 -2.75
C SER A 2 -15.57 -18.98 -2.95
N PRO A 3 -15.81 -18.15 -1.92
CA PRO A 3 -16.53 -16.91 -2.10
C PRO A 3 -15.77 -16.07 -3.13
N GLU A 4 -16.44 -15.70 -4.22
CA GLU A 4 -15.87 -14.89 -5.27
C GLU A 4 -15.57 -13.50 -4.69
N LEU A 5 -14.32 -13.30 -4.28
CA LEU A 5 -13.78 -11.99 -3.97
C LEU A 5 -13.76 -11.20 -5.28
N ARG A 6 -14.83 -10.45 -5.55
CA ARG A 6 -14.82 -9.51 -6.66
C ARG A 6 -13.75 -8.45 -6.35
N PRO A 7 -12.82 -8.17 -7.26
CA PRO A 7 -11.89 -7.06 -7.10
C PRO A 7 -12.68 -5.78 -6.85
N TRP A 8 -12.34 -5.05 -5.79
CA TRP A 8 -12.93 -3.74 -5.48
C TRP A 8 -12.55 -2.68 -6.54
N GLU A 9 -11.43 -2.88 -7.23
CA GLU A 9 -10.92 -1.94 -8.22
C GLU A 9 -11.70 -2.04 -9.54
N GLU A 10 -12.33 -0.93 -9.95
CA GLU A 10 -12.81 -0.80 -11.33
C GLU A 10 -11.63 -0.93 -12.30
N PRO A 11 -11.69 -1.81 -13.32
CA PRO A 11 -10.60 -1.96 -14.28
C PRO A 11 -10.27 -0.62 -14.95
N GLY A 12 -9.08 -0.07 -14.66
CA GLY A 12 -8.55 1.11 -15.36
C GLY A 12 -8.26 2.34 -14.50
N GLN A 13 -8.56 2.35 -13.20
CA GLN A 13 -8.13 3.44 -12.32
C GLN A 13 -6.74 3.15 -11.74
N THR A 14 -5.72 3.84 -12.25
CA THR A 14 -4.40 3.88 -11.60
C THR A 14 -4.33 5.10 -10.69
N THR A 15 -3.71 4.95 -9.51
CA THR A 15 -3.44 6.07 -8.61
C THR A 15 -1.94 6.35 -8.57
N THR A 16 -1.56 7.63 -8.53
CA THR A 16 -0.16 8.05 -8.50
C THR A 16 0.17 8.62 -7.12
N PHE A 17 1.10 7.98 -6.41
CA PHE A 17 1.65 8.50 -5.16
C PHE A 17 2.96 9.24 -5.42
N ARG A 18 3.01 10.53 -5.05
CA ARG A 18 4.23 11.34 -5.25
C ARG A 18 5.27 11.03 -4.18
N LEU A 19 6.47 10.61 -4.59
CA LEU A 19 7.62 10.40 -3.70
C LEU A 19 7.98 11.70 -2.99
N ARG A 20 8.15 11.64 -1.66
CA ARG A 20 8.50 12.76 -0.79
C ARG A 20 9.90 12.64 -0.23
N ARG A 21 10.30 11.44 0.22
CA ARG A 21 11.58 11.19 0.87
C ARG A 21 11.97 9.73 0.71
N VAL A 22 13.28 9.47 0.69
CA VAL A 22 13.86 8.14 0.90
C VAL A 22 14.94 8.28 1.97
N GLU A 23 14.95 7.37 2.94
CA GLU A 23 15.94 7.34 4.01
C GLU A 23 16.08 5.92 4.54
N GLY A 24 17.31 5.41 4.58
CA GLY A 24 17.59 4.04 5.00
C GLY A 24 16.78 3.04 4.18
N THR A 25 15.98 2.23 4.87
CA THR A 25 15.12 1.19 4.29
C THR A 25 13.67 1.65 4.07
N THR A 26 13.41 2.97 4.12
CA THR A 26 12.06 3.53 4.04
C THR A 26 11.93 4.55 2.90
N ALA A 27 10.84 4.44 2.15
CA ALA A 27 10.41 5.42 1.15
C ALA A 27 9.02 5.94 1.50
N TRP A 28 8.89 7.27 1.57
CA TRP A 28 7.63 7.95 1.86
C TRP A 28 7.10 8.62 0.61
N PHE A 29 5.84 8.34 0.32
CA PHE A 29 5.06 8.99 -0.71
C PHE A 29 3.90 9.76 -0.05
N SER A 30 3.19 10.55 -0.83
CA SER A 30 2.02 11.28 -0.34
C SER A 30 0.84 10.30 -0.13
N GLY A 31 0.72 9.75 1.08
CA GLY A 31 -0.33 8.79 1.45
C GLY A 31 0.07 7.31 1.38
N LEU A 32 1.33 7.00 1.06
CA LEU A 32 1.86 5.63 1.02
C LEU A 32 3.26 5.62 1.63
N THR A 33 3.55 4.65 2.49
CA THR A 33 4.90 4.41 3.03
C THR A 33 5.31 2.97 2.74
N LEU A 34 6.51 2.80 2.20
CA LEU A 34 7.15 1.50 2.01
C LEU A 34 8.33 1.41 2.98
N HIS A 35 8.34 0.40 3.83
CA HIS A 35 9.41 0.15 4.78
C HIS A 35 9.87 -1.29 4.64
N ARG A 36 11.18 -1.49 4.46
CA ARG A 36 11.78 -2.82 4.51
C ARG A 36 12.33 -3.07 5.92
N ASP A 37 11.87 -4.17 6.50
CA ASP A 37 12.36 -4.73 7.76
C ASP A 37 12.90 -6.14 7.46
N ASP A 38 14.23 -6.26 7.44
CA ASP A 38 14.95 -7.47 7.04
C ASP A 38 14.53 -8.03 5.67
N ASP A 39 13.77 -9.13 5.65
CA ASP A 39 13.24 -9.81 4.45
C ASP A 39 11.75 -9.53 4.20
N ASP A 40 11.13 -8.70 5.03
CA ASP A 40 9.73 -8.29 4.93
C ASP A 40 9.62 -6.86 4.36
N LEU A 41 8.63 -6.67 3.47
CA LEU A 41 8.19 -5.37 3.00
C LEU A 41 6.88 -5.02 3.71
N ILE A 42 6.91 -3.95 4.50
CA ILE A 42 5.77 -3.37 5.18
C ILE A 42 5.28 -2.17 4.36
N ILE A 43 3.98 -2.15 4.07
CA ILE A 43 3.34 -1.14 3.23
C ILE A 43 2.22 -0.52 4.05
N HIS A 44 2.32 0.78 4.35
CA HIS A 44 1.23 1.53 4.95
C HIS A 44 0.56 2.40 3.89
N LEU A 45 -0.74 2.23 3.71
CA LEU A 45 -1.54 3.02 2.79
C LEU A 45 -2.60 3.80 3.58
N ALA A 46 -2.54 5.12 3.49
CA ALA A 46 -3.58 6.00 4.00
C ALA A 46 -4.61 6.23 2.89
N MET A 47 -5.82 5.72 3.09
CA MET A 47 -6.96 5.96 2.21
C MET A 47 -7.85 7.02 2.84
N ARG A 48 -8.22 8.02 2.05
CA ARG A 48 -9.18 9.04 2.46
C ARG A 48 -10.50 8.82 1.72
N SER A 49 -11.58 8.67 2.46
CA SER A 49 -12.93 8.63 1.91
C SER A 49 -13.41 10.04 1.50
N THR A 50 -14.49 10.08 0.74
CA THR A 50 -15.09 11.33 0.25
C THR A 50 -15.65 12.22 1.37
N ASP A 51 -16.00 11.65 2.52
CA ASP A 51 -16.44 12.37 3.73
C ASP A 51 -15.29 12.82 4.64
N GLY A 52 -14.04 12.54 4.24
CA GLY A 52 -12.83 13.02 4.93
C GLY A 52 -12.29 12.09 6.02
N GLU A 53 -12.92 10.93 6.25
CA GLU A 53 -12.35 9.88 7.10
C GLU A 53 -11.04 9.36 6.49
N VAL A 54 -10.06 9.11 7.35
CA VAL A 54 -8.78 8.52 6.95
C VAL A 54 -8.68 7.13 7.56
N MET A 55 -8.53 6.14 6.70
CA MET A 55 -8.28 4.76 7.09
C MET A 55 -6.85 4.39 6.70
N ASP A 56 -6.07 3.96 7.69
CA ASP A 56 -4.73 3.42 7.48
C ASP A 56 -4.81 1.89 7.37
N VAL A 57 -4.26 1.35 6.29
CA VAL A 57 -4.17 -0.11 6.07
C VAL A 57 -2.70 -0.51 5.97
N GLU A 58 -2.34 -1.56 6.69
CA GLU A 58 -1.02 -2.17 6.63
C GLU A 58 -1.06 -3.47 5.83
N PHE A 59 -0.14 -3.61 4.89
CA PHE A 59 0.14 -4.85 4.18
C PHE A 59 1.56 -5.31 4.48
N ARG A 60 1.74 -6.62 4.60
CA ARG A 60 3.06 -7.24 4.74
C ARG A 60 3.28 -8.23 3.61
N ALA A 61 4.34 -8.02 2.85
CA ALA A 61 4.79 -8.93 1.82
C ALA A 61 6.12 -9.54 2.23
N LYS A 62 6.22 -10.87 2.14
CA LYS A 62 7.49 -11.57 2.33
C LYS A 62 8.20 -11.71 0.99
N ARG A 63 9.52 -11.74 1.00
CA ARG A 63 10.29 -12.14 -0.17
C ARG A 63 9.83 -13.53 -0.63
N ALA A 64 9.26 -13.62 -1.83
CA ALA A 64 8.99 -14.90 -2.47
C ALA A 64 10.32 -15.47 -2.97
N THR A 65 10.62 -16.71 -2.61
CA THR A 65 11.68 -17.48 -3.24
C THR A 65 11.11 -18.07 -4.52
N LEU A 66 11.66 -17.68 -5.68
CA LEU A 66 11.32 -18.25 -6.99
C LEU A 66 11.93 -19.65 -7.15
#